data_AF-A0A2P8HZY5-F1
#
_entry.id   AF-A0A2P8HZY5-F1
#
_cell.length_a   1.000
_cell.length_b   1.000
_cell.length_c   1.000
_cell.angle_alpha   90.00
_cell.angle_beta   90.00
_cell.angle_gamma   90.00
#
_symmetry.space_group_name_H-M   'P 1'
#
loop_
_entity.id
_entity.type
_entity.pdbx_description
1 polymer ?
#
loop_
_entity_poly.entity_id
_entity_poly.type
_entity_poly.pdbx_seq_one_letter_code
_entity_poly.pdbx_strand_id
1 'polypeptide(L)'
;MTTASQEKRPAAGRPTVPLPPEYTRRDAGPFDPPSALTRLGEQGPVHRMTMLDGDPVWIVTSHELARTLLGDPRLSSDRFRSRRVLAKLPPAVRARLTDERARAGGSITMDPPGHTRSRCWSTRTSSPRCTPTRR
;
A
#
# COMPACT_ATOMS: atom_id res chain seq x y z
N MET A 1 23.14 -31.06 -11.97
CA MET A 1 22.28 -30.10 -11.24
C MET A 1 22.41 -28.77 -11.96
N THR A 2 21.43 -28.40 -12.78
CA THR A 2 21.45 -27.15 -13.57
C THR A 2 20.44 -26.19 -12.94
N THR A 3 20.94 -25.15 -12.28
CA THR A 3 20.10 -24.04 -11.80
C THR A 3 19.78 -23.16 -13.00
N ALA A 4 18.52 -23.17 -13.43
CA ALA A 4 18.03 -22.20 -14.41
C ALA A 4 17.99 -20.81 -13.76
N SER A 5 18.78 -19.87 -14.30
CA SER A 5 18.64 -18.44 -14.02
C SER A 5 17.22 -18.02 -14.37
N GLN A 6 16.45 -17.61 -13.37
CA GLN A 6 15.12 -17.06 -13.58
C GLN A 6 15.26 -15.65 -14.13
N GLU A 7 14.98 -15.47 -15.42
CA GLU A 7 14.91 -14.15 -16.03
C GLU A 7 13.75 -13.35 -15.42
N LYS A 8 14.06 -12.13 -14.97
CA LYS A 8 13.15 -11.23 -14.28
C LYS A 8 12.04 -10.78 -15.24
N ARG A 9 10.88 -11.45 -15.20
CA ARG A 9 9.68 -11.04 -15.95
C ARG A 9 9.45 -9.52 -15.76
N PRO A 10 9.25 -8.75 -16.84
CA PRO A 10 8.98 -7.33 -16.72
C PRO A 10 7.71 -7.14 -15.89
N ALA A 11 7.79 -6.26 -14.89
CA ALA A 11 6.69 -5.94 -13.97
C ALA A 11 5.60 -5.08 -14.63
N ALA A 12 5.35 -5.29 -15.92
CA ALA A 12 4.33 -4.57 -16.67
C ALA A 12 2.95 -4.90 -16.08
N GLY A 13 2.34 -3.90 -15.44
CA GLY A 13 1.00 -4.00 -14.87
C GLY A 13 0.92 -4.00 -13.34
N ARG A 14 2.04 -3.94 -12.60
CA ARG A 14 1.96 -3.60 -11.17
C ARG A 14 1.81 -2.08 -11.05
N PRO A 15 0.73 -1.56 -10.45
CA PRO A 15 0.67 -0.15 -10.07
C PRO A 15 1.71 0.07 -8.97
N THR A 16 2.92 0.43 -9.38
CA THR A 16 3.98 0.86 -8.48
C THR A 16 3.65 2.28 -8.05
N VAL A 17 3.74 2.55 -6.74
CA VAL A 17 3.68 3.92 -6.26
C VAL A 17 4.92 4.63 -6.82
N PRO A 18 4.76 5.72 -7.60
CA PRO A 18 5.85 6.37 -8.32
C PRO A 18 6.68 7.23 -7.36
N LEU A 19 7.30 6.57 -6.39
CA LEU A 19 8.20 7.19 -5.42
C LEU A 19 9.55 7.47 -6.07
N PRO A 20 10.18 8.62 -5.75
CA PRO A 20 11.52 8.90 -6.20
C PRO A 20 12.55 7.82 -5.79
N PRO A 21 13.54 7.48 -6.64
CA PRO A 21 14.51 6.41 -6.38
C PRO A 21 15.29 6.57 -5.08
N GLU A 22 15.55 7.78 -4.63
CA GLU A 22 16.25 8.08 -3.38
C GLU A 22 15.54 7.51 -2.14
N TYR A 23 14.22 7.32 -2.20
CA TYR A 23 13.43 6.73 -1.10
C TYR A 23 13.15 5.23 -1.26
N THR A 24 13.63 4.61 -2.35
CA THR A 24 13.39 3.18 -2.64
C THR A 24 14.67 2.37 -2.83
N ARG A 25 15.75 3.01 -3.29
CA ARG A 25 17.06 2.38 -3.49
C ARG A 25 17.73 2.17 -2.14
N ARG A 26 18.07 0.91 -1.83
CA ARG A 26 18.84 0.53 -0.64
C ARG A 26 20.33 0.71 -0.89
N ASP A 27 20.83 1.92 -0.61
CA ASP A 27 22.24 2.31 -0.76
C ASP A 27 23.09 2.09 0.51
N ALA A 28 22.45 2.01 1.68
CA ALA A 28 23.13 1.78 2.96
C ALA A 28 23.41 0.28 3.27
N GLY A 29 22.76 -0.64 2.57
CA GLY A 29 22.89 -2.09 2.79
C GLY A 29 21.62 -2.87 2.43
N PRO A 30 21.66 -4.21 2.34
CA PRO A 30 20.49 -5.03 2.00
C PRO A 30 19.40 -5.00 3.07
N PHE A 31 19.78 -4.83 4.34
CA PHE A 31 18.87 -4.81 5.48
C PHE A 31 18.57 -3.39 5.98
N ASP A 32 19.42 -2.42 5.64
CA ASP A 32 19.25 -1.04 6.04
C ASP A 32 18.23 -0.30 5.14
N PRO A 33 17.46 0.64 5.71
CA PRO A 33 16.63 1.52 4.89
C PRO A 33 17.51 2.38 3.97
N PRO A 34 16.95 2.88 2.85
CA PRO A 34 17.57 3.93 2.05
C PRO A 34 18.12 5.07 2.92
N SER A 35 19.35 5.52 2.68
CA SER A 35 20.03 6.52 3.50
C SER A 35 19.25 7.85 3.54
N ALA A 36 18.55 8.17 2.45
CA ALA A 36 17.69 9.35 2.37
C ALA A 36 16.54 9.31 3.38
N LEU A 37 15.95 8.14 3.67
CA LEU A 37 14.89 8.01 4.67
C LEU A 37 15.42 8.22 6.09
N THR A 38 16.63 7.71 6.38
CA THR A 38 17.28 7.91 7.68
C THR A 38 17.59 9.38 7.92
N ARG A 39 18.23 10.05 6.95
CA ARG A 39 18.51 11.50 7.03
C ARG A 39 17.25 12.34 7.16
N LEU A 40 16.17 11.94 6.49
CA LEU A 40 14.88 12.61 6.57
C LEU A 40 14.27 12.48 7.98
N GLY A 41 14.42 11.31 8.61
CA GLY A 41 14.02 11.08 10.00
C GLY A 41 14.74 11.99 11.00
N GLU A 42 16.03 12.26 10.80
CA GLU A 42 16.82 13.16 11.64
C GLU A 42 16.36 14.63 11.56
N GLN A 43 15.80 15.04 10.43
CA GLN A 43 15.32 16.41 10.20
C GLN A 43 13.91 16.66 10.74
N GLY A 44 13.17 15.61 11.08
CA GLY A 44 11.83 15.72 11.63
C GLY A 44 10.93 14.55 11.27
N PRO A 45 9.72 14.48 11.87
CA PRO A 45 8.84 13.32 11.76
C PRO A 45 7.92 13.32 10.52
N VAL A 46 7.73 14.47 9.87
CA VAL A 46 6.80 14.65 8.74
C VAL A 46 7.42 15.56 7.69
N HIS A 47 7.39 15.12 6.43
CA HIS A 47 7.94 15.87 5.31
C HIS A 47 7.01 15.85 4.12
N ARG A 48 7.01 16.94 3.36
CA ARG A 48 6.30 17.02 2.09
C ARG A 48 7.24 16.61 0.96
N MET A 49 6.74 15.77 0.05
CA MET A 49 7.49 15.25 -1.09
C MET A 49 6.62 15.31 -2.34
N THR A 50 7.25 15.29 -3.51
CA THR A 50 6.57 15.17 -4.80
C THR A 50 6.84 13.79 -5.39
N MET A 51 5.79 13.06 -5.76
CA MET A 51 5.93 11.80 -6.51
C MET A 51 6.43 12.07 -7.93
N LEU A 52 6.95 11.04 -8.62
CA LEU A 52 7.43 11.18 -10.00
C LEU A 52 6.34 11.65 -10.97
N ASP A 53 5.07 11.38 -10.65
CA ASP A 53 3.93 11.88 -11.41
C ASP A 53 3.53 13.33 -11.07
N GLY A 54 4.31 14.04 -10.26
CA GLY A 54 4.06 15.42 -9.82
C GLY A 54 3.08 15.57 -8.65
N ASP A 55 2.50 14.49 -8.14
CA ASP A 55 1.56 14.56 -7.03
C ASP A 55 2.27 14.86 -5.70
N PRO A 56 1.83 15.89 -4.95
CA PRO A 56 2.35 16.13 -3.61
C PRO A 56 1.83 15.05 -2.65
N VAL A 57 2.74 14.50 -1.86
CA VAL A 57 2.47 13.51 -0.82
C VAL A 57 3.18 13.90 0.47
N TRP A 58 2.71 13.32 1.58
CA TRP A 58 3.35 13.42 2.88
C TRP A 58 4.03 12.10 3.21
N ILE A 59 5.25 12.18 3.73
CA ILE A 59 5.97 11.04 4.29
C ILE A 59 6.13 11.24 5.79
N VAL A 60 5.90 10.16 6.53
CA VAL A 60 6.01 10.11 7.99
C VAL A 60 7.15 9.15 8.33
N THR A 61 8.16 9.66 9.03
CA THR A 61 9.39 8.94 9.37
C THR A 61 9.43 8.50 10.83
N SER A 62 8.66 9.16 11.71
CA SER A 62 8.55 8.78 13.12
C SER A 62 7.63 7.57 13.32
N HIS A 63 8.12 6.56 14.04
CA HIS A 63 7.34 5.37 14.39
C HIS A 63 6.11 5.69 15.23
N GLU A 64 6.25 6.55 16.26
CA GLU A 64 5.14 6.93 17.13
C GLU A 64 4.03 7.64 16.33
N LEU A 65 4.43 8.61 15.51
CA LEU A 65 3.49 9.36 14.70
C LEU A 65 2.83 8.47 13.64
N ALA A 66 3.61 7.59 12.99
CA ALA A 66 3.07 6.63 12.04
C ALA A 66 2.02 5.71 12.71
N ARG A 67 2.29 5.21 13.92
CA ARG A 67 1.34 4.39 14.67
C ARG A 67 0.05 5.14 14.99
N THR A 68 0.15 6.40 15.41
CA THR A 68 -1.02 7.24 15.69
C THR A 68 -1.85 7.50 14.43
N LEU A 69 -1.20 7.91 13.34
CA LEU A 69 -1.86 8.21 12.08
C LEU A 69 -2.51 6.99 11.43
N LEU A 70 -1.87 5.81 11.50
CA LEU A 70 -2.43 4.57 10.97
C LEU A 70 -3.68 4.10 11.73
N GLY A 71 -3.92 4.62 12.94
CA GLY A 71 -5.15 4.38 13.71
C GLY A 71 -6.21 5.48 13.55
N ASP A 72 -5.90 6.61 12.91
CA ASP A 72 -6.82 7.73 12.78
C ASP A 72 -7.85 7.48 11.66
N PRO A 73 -9.17 7.42 11.96
CA PRO A 73 -10.20 7.17 10.96
C PRO A 73 -10.34 8.28 9.91
N ARG A 74 -9.70 9.45 10.11
CA ARG A 74 -9.65 10.53 9.12
C ARG A 74 -8.73 10.17 7.94
N LEU A 75 -7.78 9.24 8.14
CA LEU A 75 -6.92 8.74 7.08
C LEU A 75 -7.52 7.49 6.43
N SER A 76 -8.26 7.74 5.34
CA SER A 76 -8.90 6.70 4.54
C SER A 76 -7.89 5.80 3.84
N SER A 77 -8.10 4.49 3.91
CA SER A 77 -7.40 3.47 3.14
C SER A 77 -8.01 3.25 1.74
N ASP A 78 -9.20 3.79 1.47
CA ASP A 78 -9.78 3.80 0.13
C ASP A 78 -9.06 4.81 -0.79
N ARG A 79 -8.01 4.33 -1.46
CA ARG A 79 -7.24 5.09 -2.46
C ARG A 79 -8.05 5.58 -3.66
N PHE A 80 -9.22 5.01 -3.90
CA PHE A 80 -10.06 5.36 -5.04
C PHE A 80 -11.07 6.47 -4.73
N ARG A 81 -11.18 6.91 -3.46
CA ARG A 81 -11.83 8.19 -3.13
C ARG A 81 -11.04 9.38 -3.71
N SER A 82 -9.75 9.22 -3.96
CA SER A 82 -8.91 10.27 -4.51
C SER A 82 -9.23 10.52 -5.98
N ARG A 83 -9.84 11.68 -6.28
CA ARG A 83 -10.09 12.14 -7.65
C ARG A 83 -8.80 12.21 -8.48
N ARG A 84 -7.66 12.53 -7.86
CA ARG A 84 -6.35 12.59 -8.52
C ARG A 84 -5.90 11.21 -8.99
N VAL A 85 -6.06 10.19 -8.13
CA VAL A 85 -5.75 8.80 -8.48
C VAL A 85 -6.67 8.31 -9.59
N LEU A 86 -7.99 8.59 -9.48
CA LEU A 86 -8.95 8.17 -10.51
C LEU A 86 -8.74 8.86 -11.86
N ALA A 87 -8.29 10.12 -11.89
CA ALA A 87 -8.06 10.85 -13.14
C ALA A 87 -6.96 10.25 -14.01
N LYS A 88 -5.98 9.57 -13.40
CA LYS A 88 -4.85 8.94 -14.08
C LYS A 88 -5.16 7.55 -14.64
N LEU A 89 -6.32 6.99 -14.30
CA LEU A 89 -6.69 5.63 -14.71
C LEU A 89 -7.48 5.63 -16.03
N PRO A 90 -7.27 4.64 -16.91
CA PRO A 90 -8.11 4.44 -18.09
C PRO A 90 -9.60 4.33 -17.70
N PRO A 91 -10.56 4.83 -18.51
CA PRO A 91 -11.97 4.84 -18.16
C PRO A 91 -12.54 3.48 -17.74
N ALA A 92 -12.16 2.40 -18.44
CA ALA A 92 -12.62 1.05 -18.13
C ALA A 92 -12.08 0.55 -16.77
N VAL A 93 -10.81 0.87 -16.46
CA VAL A 93 -10.19 0.54 -15.18
C VAL A 93 -10.82 1.34 -14.06
N ARG A 94 -11.06 2.64 -14.28
CA ARG A 94 -11.77 3.50 -13.33
C ARG A 94 -13.16 2.96 -13.02
N ALA A 95 -13.96 2.63 -14.03
CA ALA A 95 -15.31 2.09 -13.85
C ALA A 95 -15.31 0.80 -13.01
N ARG A 96 -14.43 -0.16 -13.35
CA ARG A 96 -14.28 -1.40 -12.57
C ARG A 96 -13.81 -1.11 -11.15
N LEU A 97 -12.85 -0.21 -11.00
CA LEU A 97 -12.31 0.15 -9.70
C LEU A 97 -13.25 1.03 -8.91
N THR A 98 -14.32 1.65 -9.43
CA THR A 98 -15.34 2.35 -8.63
C THR A 98 -16.58 1.52 -8.34
N ASP A 99 -16.70 0.36 -8.97
CA ASP A 99 -17.81 -0.57 -8.75
C ASP A 99 -17.67 -1.30 -7.40
N GLU A 100 -18.68 -1.16 -6.55
CA GLU A 100 -18.67 -1.73 -5.19
C GLU A 100 -18.65 -3.26 -5.20
N ARG A 101 -19.32 -3.89 -6.17
CA ARG A 101 -19.36 -5.35 -6.30
C ARG A 101 -18.00 -5.90 -6.72
N ALA A 102 -17.33 -5.24 -7.65
CA ALA A 102 -15.99 -5.60 -8.11
C ALA A 102 -14.92 -5.44 -7.02
N ARG A 103 -15.16 -4.58 -6.02
CA ARG A 103 -14.29 -4.42 -4.84
C ARG A 103 -14.65 -5.34 -3.68
N ALA A 104 -15.77 -6.04 -3.74
CA ALA A 104 -16.23 -6.90 -2.66
C ALA A 104 -15.16 -7.94 -2.31
N GLY A 105 -14.90 -8.13 -1.01
CA GLY A 105 -13.89 -9.06 -0.50
C GLY A 105 -12.47 -8.49 -0.37
N GLY A 106 -12.18 -7.32 -0.94
CA GLY A 106 -10.90 -6.63 -0.77
C GLY A 106 -10.89 -5.70 0.44
N SER A 107 -10.36 -6.15 1.59
CA SER A 107 -10.32 -5.31 2.80
C SER A 107 -9.24 -4.21 2.75
N ILE A 108 -8.15 -4.41 2.02
CA ILE A 108 -6.99 -3.50 2.03
C ILE A 108 -7.30 -2.07 1.56
N THR A 109 -8.26 -1.89 0.66
CA THR A 109 -8.64 -0.58 0.09
C THR A 109 -10.02 -0.14 0.54
N MET A 110 -10.39 -0.44 1.79
CA MET A 110 -11.72 -0.20 2.34
C MET A 110 -11.60 0.45 3.72
N ASP A 111 -12.56 1.32 4.04
CA ASP A 111 -12.69 1.95 5.37
C ASP A 111 -13.81 1.28 6.18
N PRO A 112 -13.89 1.52 7.51
CA PRO A 112 -15.07 1.19 8.29
C PRO A 112 -16.36 1.81 7.70
N PRO A 113 -17.52 1.13 7.82
CA PRO A 113 -17.74 -0.16 8.47
C PRO A 113 -17.42 -1.38 7.59
N GLY A 114 -17.19 -1.19 6.28
CA GLY A 114 -16.94 -2.28 5.34
C GLY A 114 -15.71 -3.10 5.71
N HIS A 115 -14.59 -2.43 5.99
CA HIS A 115 -13.35 -3.10 6.41
C HIS A 115 -13.56 -3.96 7.65
N THR A 116 -14.26 -3.43 8.65
CA THR A 116 -14.57 -4.13 9.90
C THR A 116 -15.38 -5.41 9.65
N ARG A 117 -16.38 -5.35 8.76
CA ARG A 117 -17.21 -6.52 8.40
C ARG A 117 -16.39 -7.58 7.68
N SER A 118 -15.65 -7.20 6.63
CA SER A 118 -14.83 -8.14 5.85
C SER A 118 -13.73 -8.77 6.69
N ARG A 119 -13.03 -7.98 7.51
CA ARG A 119 -11.97 -8.47 8.41
C ARG A 119 -12.53 -9.44 9.45
N CYS A 120 -13.67 -9.12 10.07
CA CYS A 120 -14.32 -10.01 11.04
C CYS A 120 -14.66 -11.36 10.41
N TRP A 121 -15.26 -11.36 9.22
CA TRP A 121 -15.59 -12.58 8.48
C TRP A 121 -14.32 -13.40 8.18
N SER A 122 -13.27 -12.77 7.65
CA SER A 122 -12.00 -13.47 7.36
C SER A 122 -11.32 -14.00 8.63
N THR A 123 -11.30 -13.24 9.73
CA THR A 123 -10.70 -13.73 10.99
C THR A 123 -11.46 -14.91 11.57
N ARG A 124 -12.79 -14.97 11.36
CA ARG A 124 -13.60 -16.11 11.79
C ARG A 124 -13.23 -17.36 11.02
N THR A 125 -13.07 -17.28 9.70
CA THR A 125 -12.70 -18.44 8.86
C THR A 125 -11.24 -18.86 9.00
N SER A 126 -10.34 -17.92 9.29
CA SER A 126 -8.92 -18.21 9.55
C SER A 126 -8.62 -18.61 11.01
N SER A 127 -9.62 -18.58 11.89
CA SER A 127 -9.46 -19.11 13.24
C SER A 127 -9.21 -20.63 13.17
N PRO A 128 -8.28 -21.20 13.95
CA PRO A 128 -8.06 -22.65 13.98
C PRO A 128 -9.30 -23.45 14.36
N ARG A 129 -10.32 -22.81 14.96
CA ARG A 129 -11.63 -23.41 15.25
C ARG A 129 -12.55 -23.57 14.03
N CYS A 130 -12.28 -22.87 12.92
CA CYS A 130 -13.12 -22.85 11.73
C CYS A 130 -12.40 -23.28 10.45
N THR A 131 -11.10 -23.59 10.49
CA THR A 131 -10.43 -24.26 9.38
C THR A 131 -10.97 -25.68 9.26
N PRO A 132 -11.71 -26.03 8.19
CA PRO A 132 -12.15 -27.41 8.01
C PRO A 132 -10.91 -28.28 7.88
N THR A 133 -10.72 -29.19 8.84
CA THR A 133 -9.68 -30.22 8.75
C THR A 133 -9.98 -31.03 7.50
N ARG A 134 -9.12 -30.92 6.49
CA ARG A 134 -9.17 -31.80 5.32
C ARG A 134 -8.95 -33.22 5.84
N ARG A 135 -10.00 -34.05 5.81
CA ARG A 135 -9.86 -35.52 5.90
C ARG A 135 -9.44 -36.07 4.56
#